data_AF-A0A2K9LQU3-F1
#
_entry.id   AF-A0A2K9LQU3-F1
#
_cell.length_a   1.000
_cell.length_b   1.000
_cell.length_c   1.000
_cell.angle_alpha   90.00
_cell.angle_beta   90.00
_cell.angle_gamma   90.00
#
_symmetry.space_group_name_H-M   'P 1'
#
loop_
_entity.id
_entity.type
_entity.pdbx_description
1 polymer ?
#
loop_
_entity_poly.entity_id
_entity_poly.type
_entity_poly.pdbx_seq_one_letter_code
_entity_poly.pdbx_strand_id
1 'polypeptide(L)'
;MDKFEETPLSESGSAFELPSLYKWLLGLVFGAISVACVVLYVSHIICPQKTPSPSDLQIGPIFIFCATVFLFAVTPWSKLGIRINKIGPVEFERVLNEQSKEHIEELSELRQLVSELDIKVRGMDEISGISLDVASAELRPLIKDFLGQYYPVPYSPLRMQKWGSKQAGFEKFGNCNLSDLRKILQDMVAEGILATRVSKMGNTLYTLAR
;
A
#
# COMPACT_ATOMS: atom_id res chain seq x y z
N MET A 1 -21.19 -17.48 -34.06
CA MET A 1 -20.34 -16.34 -34.45
C MET A 1 -21.25 -15.12 -34.45
N ASP A 2 -21.52 -14.59 -33.27
CA ASP A 2 -22.30 -13.36 -33.13
C ASP A 2 -21.35 -12.17 -33.27
N LYS A 3 -21.68 -11.31 -34.23
CA LYS A 3 -21.00 -10.04 -34.49
C LYS A 3 -21.38 -9.07 -33.36
N PHE A 4 -20.40 -8.68 -32.55
CA PHE A 4 -20.51 -7.52 -31.68
C PHE A 4 -20.58 -6.26 -32.56
N GLU A 5 -21.74 -5.61 -32.59
CA GLU A 5 -21.89 -4.24 -33.09
C GLU A 5 -21.33 -3.29 -32.04
N GLU A 6 -20.10 -2.81 -32.26
CA GLU A 6 -19.56 -1.67 -31.54
C GLU A 6 -20.34 -0.43 -31.95
N THR A 7 -21.27 0.00 -31.08
CA THR A 7 -21.88 1.33 -31.19
C THR A 7 -20.90 2.32 -30.56
N PRO A 8 -20.31 3.27 -31.31
CA PRO A 8 -19.52 4.32 -30.69
C PRO A 8 -20.47 5.19 -29.87
N LEU A 9 -20.28 5.20 -28.55
CA LEU A 9 -20.91 6.15 -27.63
C LEU A 9 -20.38 7.55 -27.95
N SER A 10 -20.97 8.14 -29.00
CA SER A 10 -20.82 9.52 -29.38
C SER A 10 -21.26 10.40 -28.21
N GLU A 11 -20.37 11.34 -27.91
CA GLU A 11 -20.54 12.51 -27.07
C GLU A 11 -22.00 12.95 -26.86
N SER A 12 -22.51 12.74 -25.65
CA SER A 12 -23.61 13.55 -25.11
C SER A 12 -23.24 14.01 -23.71
N GLY A 13 -22.08 14.66 -23.63
CA GLY A 13 -21.72 15.52 -22.51
C GLY A 13 -22.56 16.79 -22.54
N SER A 14 -23.80 16.73 -22.07
CA SER A 14 -24.51 17.95 -21.69
C SER A 14 -23.87 18.48 -20.40
N ALA A 15 -22.86 19.32 -20.59
CA ALA A 15 -22.30 20.16 -19.55
C ALA A 15 -23.44 20.84 -18.82
N PHE A 16 -23.36 20.89 -17.49
CA PHE A 16 -24.31 21.62 -16.65
C PHE A 16 -24.15 23.12 -16.93
N GLU A 17 -24.72 23.60 -18.03
CA GLU A 17 -24.85 25.02 -18.29
C GLU A 17 -25.94 25.53 -17.36
N LEU A 18 -25.54 26.04 -16.19
CA LEU A 18 -26.43 26.91 -15.43
C LEU A 18 -26.94 27.99 -16.40
N PRO A 19 -28.27 28.18 -16.52
CA PRO A 19 -28.84 29.13 -17.46
C PRO A 19 -28.15 30.48 -17.28
N SER A 20 -27.68 31.07 -18.37
CA SER A 20 -26.97 32.36 -18.37
C SER A 20 -27.76 33.44 -17.61
N LEU A 21 -29.10 33.36 -17.64
CA LEU A 21 -30.03 34.19 -16.86
C LEU A 21 -29.76 34.17 -15.35
N TYR A 22 -29.43 33.03 -14.75
CA TYR A 22 -29.18 32.95 -13.31
C TYR A 22 -27.89 33.67 -12.92
N LYS A 23 -26.86 33.62 -13.77
CA LYS A 23 -25.60 34.35 -13.56
C LYS A 23 -25.82 35.87 -13.61
N TRP A 24 -26.62 36.34 -14.56
CA TRP A 24 -26.99 37.76 -14.65
C TRP A 24 -27.85 38.21 -13.47
N LEU A 25 -28.82 37.40 -13.04
CA LEU A 25 -29.69 37.73 -11.91
C LEU A 25 -28.91 37.77 -10.60
N LEU A 26 -28.03 36.79 -10.36
CA LEU A 26 -27.16 36.77 -9.18
C LEU A 26 -26.17 37.95 -9.20
N GLY A 27 -25.56 38.25 -10.36
CA GLY A 27 -24.69 39.40 -10.53
C GLY A 27 -25.38 40.73 -10.28
N LEU A 28 -26.63 40.89 -10.73
CA LEU A 28 -27.44 42.09 -10.51
C LEU A 28 -27.77 42.28 -9.02
N VAL A 29 -28.20 41.22 -8.33
CA VAL A 29 -28.54 41.28 -6.90
C VAL A 29 -27.31 41.63 -6.05
N PHE A 30 -26.18 40.95 -6.24
CA PHE A 30 -24.97 41.25 -5.47
C PHE A 30 -24.31 42.58 -5.87
N GLY A 31 -24.44 42.98 -7.14
CA GLY A 31 -24.02 44.32 -7.61
C GLY A 31 -24.82 45.44 -6.94
N ALA A 32 -26.15 45.30 -6.87
CA ALA A 32 -27.02 46.26 -6.19
C ALA A 32 -26.70 46.39 -4.69
N ILE A 33 -26.42 45.26 -4.02
CA ILE A 33 -26.02 45.24 -2.61
C ILE A 33 -24.67 45.94 -2.41
N SER A 34 -23.68 45.68 -3.29
CA SER A 34 -22.38 46.34 -3.24
C SER A 34 -22.49 47.87 -3.43
N VAL A 35 -23.30 48.32 -4.40
CA VAL A 35 -23.56 49.76 -4.62
C VAL A 35 -24.27 50.38 -3.42
N ALA A 36 -25.24 49.69 -2.82
CA ALA A 36 -25.92 50.17 -1.60
C ALA A 36 -24.94 50.34 -0.43
N CYS A 37 -23.98 49.41 -0.25
CA CYS A 37 -22.93 49.54 0.75
C CYS A 37 -22.02 50.75 0.52
N VAL A 38 -21.64 51.02 -0.74
CA VAL A 38 -20.83 52.19 -1.10
C VAL A 38 -21.60 53.50 -0.89
N VAL A 39 -22.89 53.54 -1.24
CA VAL A 39 -23.75 54.72 -1.02
C VAL A 39 -23.91 55.01 0.47
N LEU A 40 -24.09 53.99 1.31
CA LEU A 40 -24.15 54.15 2.76
C LEU A 40 -22.80 54.66 3.33
N TYR A 41 -21.69 54.18 2.79
CA TYR A 41 -20.35 54.62 3.20
C TYR A 41 -20.07 56.08 2.81
N VAL A 42 -20.43 56.48 1.58
CA VAL A 42 -20.28 57.86 1.10
C VAL A 42 -21.27 58.80 1.82
N SER A 43 -22.49 58.35 2.08
CA SER A 43 -23.48 59.08 2.87
C SER A 43 -23.00 59.33 4.30
N HIS A 44 -22.28 58.36 4.89
CA HIS A 44 -21.66 58.52 6.19
C HIS A 44 -20.54 59.56 6.21
N ILE A 45 -19.69 59.60 5.16
CA ILE A 45 -18.61 60.59 5.04
C ILE A 45 -19.15 62.03 4.87
N ILE A 46 -20.29 62.19 4.16
CA ILE A 46 -20.88 63.50 3.87
C ILE A 46 -21.77 64.02 5.02
N CYS A 47 -22.33 63.13 5.86
CA CYS A 47 -23.18 63.49 7.00
C CYS A 47 -22.84 62.67 8.26
N PRO A 48 -21.83 63.10 9.05
CA PRO A 48 -21.34 62.33 10.20
C PRO A 48 -22.27 62.30 11.42
N GLN A 49 -23.38 63.06 11.45
CA GLN A 49 -24.26 63.18 12.62
C GLN A 49 -25.60 62.43 12.54
N LYS A 50 -25.93 61.76 11.42
CA LYS A 50 -27.24 61.09 11.25
C LYS A 50 -27.17 59.60 10.93
N THR A 51 -25.98 59.02 10.82
CA THR A 51 -25.83 57.61 10.47
C THR A 51 -24.89 56.89 11.45
N PRO A 52 -25.22 55.65 11.87
CA PRO A 52 -24.41 54.89 12.82
C PRO A 52 -23.02 54.61 12.25
N SER A 53 -22.03 54.53 13.15
CA SER A 53 -20.63 54.32 12.80
C SER A 53 -20.46 53.05 11.93
N PRO A 54 -19.73 53.11 10.80
CA PRO A 54 -19.50 51.99 9.91
C PRO A 54 -18.75 50.83 10.57
N SER A 55 -18.12 51.08 11.72
CA SER A 55 -17.48 50.09 12.57
C SER A 55 -18.48 49.25 13.39
N ASP A 56 -19.63 49.82 13.75
CA ASP A 56 -20.66 49.10 14.53
C ASP A 56 -21.53 48.20 13.64
N LEU A 57 -21.67 48.56 12.36
CA LEU A 57 -22.52 47.83 11.40
C LEU A 57 -21.78 46.75 10.60
N GLN A 58 -20.48 46.53 10.88
CA GLN A 58 -19.65 45.50 10.26
C GLN A 58 -19.72 45.50 8.71
N ILE A 59 -19.76 46.68 8.10
CA ILE A 59 -19.89 46.83 6.64
C ILE A 59 -18.69 46.23 5.91
N GLY A 60 -17.50 46.28 6.53
CA GLY A 60 -16.26 45.69 6.00
C GLY A 60 -16.38 44.20 5.69
N PRO A 61 -16.67 43.31 6.65
CA PRO A 61 -16.83 41.89 6.38
C PRO A 61 -18.01 41.56 5.46
N ILE A 62 -19.11 42.33 5.49
CA ILE A 62 -20.22 42.14 4.53
C ILE A 62 -19.76 42.44 3.10
N PHE A 63 -18.97 43.50 2.91
CA PHE A 63 -18.41 43.84 1.61
C PHE A 63 -17.45 42.76 1.09
N ILE A 64 -16.57 42.25 1.97
CA ILE A 64 -15.65 41.15 1.62
C ILE A 64 -16.45 39.90 1.25
N PHE A 65 -17.48 39.55 2.04
CA PHE A 65 -18.34 38.42 1.75
C PHE A 65 -19.06 38.58 0.40
N CYS A 66 -19.67 39.73 0.13
CA CYS A 66 -20.29 40.02 -1.17
C CYS A 66 -19.28 39.97 -2.32
N ALA A 67 -18.08 40.50 -2.15
CA ALA A 67 -17.03 40.48 -3.16
C ALA A 67 -16.56 39.04 -3.47
N THR A 68 -16.42 38.20 -2.45
CA THR A 68 -16.06 36.78 -2.65
C THR A 68 -17.16 36.00 -3.37
N VAL A 69 -18.43 36.18 -2.99
CA VAL A 69 -19.57 35.54 -3.67
C VAL A 69 -19.68 36.03 -5.12
N PHE A 70 -19.43 37.31 -5.37
CA PHE A 70 -19.42 37.86 -6.72
C PHE A 70 -18.29 37.28 -7.57
N LEU A 71 -17.07 37.18 -7.03
CA LEU A 71 -15.95 36.52 -7.71
C LEU A 71 -16.28 35.07 -8.03
N PHE A 72 -16.84 34.31 -7.08
CA PHE A 72 -17.28 32.93 -7.32
C PHE A 72 -18.35 32.84 -8.42
N ALA A 73 -19.30 33.77 -8.47
CA ALA A 73 -20.36 33.77 -9.48
C ALA A 73 -19.88 34.15 -10.89
N VAL A 74 -18.96 35.12 -10.97
CA VAL A 74 -18.41 35.64 -12.23
C VAL A 74 -17.32 34.73 -12.79
N THR A 75 -16.65 33.97 -11.92
CA THR A 75 -15.59 33.03 -12.35
C THR A 75 -16.18 32.01 -13.33
N PRO A 76 -15.65 31.90 -14.56
CA PRO A 76 -16.13 30.94 -15.54
C PRO A 76 -15.64 29.53 -15.15
N TRP A 77 -16.41 28.85 -14.30
CA TRP A 77 -16.16 27.46 -13.86
C TRP A 77 -15.98 26.49 -15.02
N SER A 78 -16.57 26.77 -16.18
CA SER A 78 -16.40 25.98 -17.41
C SER A 78 -14.99 26.04 -17.99
N LYS A 79 -14.22 27.11 -17.74
CA LYS A 79 -12.83 27.25 -18.21
C LYS A 79 -11.79 26.74 -17.22
N LEU A 80 -12.19 26.44 -15.97
CA LEU A 80 -11.29 25.97 -14.92
C LEU A 80 -10.93 24.48 -15.02
N GLY A 81 -11.33 23.78 -16.09
CA GLY A 81 -10.92 22.39 -16.33
C GLY A 81 -11.44 21.38 -15.31
N ILE A 82 -12.24 21.82 -14.34
CA ILE A 82 -12.94 20.94 -13.40
C ILE A 82 -14.12 20.35 -14.14
N ARG A 83 -13.82 19.37 -15.00
CA ARG A 83 -14.80 18.38 -15.45
C ARG A 83 -15.25 17.63 -14.21
N ILE A 84 -16.27 18.14 -13.52
CA ILE A 84 -17.13 17.30 -12.70
C ILE A 84 -17.89 16.44 -13.71
N ASN A 85 -17.21 15.42 -14.24
CA ASN A 85 -17.88 14.34 -14.93
C ASN A 85 -18.88 13.81 -13.91
N LYS A 86 -20.16 14.00 -14.22
CA LYS A 86 -21.25 13.32 -13.54
C LYS A 86 -21.00 11.83 -13.72
N ILE A 87 -20.31 11.21 -12.77
CA ILE A 87 -20.50 9.78 -12.56
C ILE A 87 -21.83 9.73 -11.82
N GLY A 88 -22.91 9.54 -12.57
CA GLY A 88 -24.22 9.30 -11.97
C GLY A 88 -24.16 8.03 -11.12
N PRO A 89 -24.98 7.92 -10.06
CA PRO A 89 -24.98 6.74 -9.17
C PRO A 89 -25.12 5.41 -9.92
N VAL A 90 -25.85 5.40 -11.05
CA VAL A 90 -26.05 4.21 -11.90
C VAL A 90 -24.80 3.81 -12.70
N GLU A 91 -23.98 4.76 -13.12
CA GLU A 91 -22.72 4.47 -13.83
C GLU A 91 -21.61 4.08 -12.85
N PHE A 92 -21.60 4.68 -11.65
CA PHE A 92 -20.71 4.26 -10.57
C PHE A 92 -20.99 2.81 -10.15
N GLU A 93 -22.25 2.43 -10.01
CA GLU A 93 -22.65 1.06 -9.64
C GLU A 93 -22.26 0.03 -10.71
N ARG A 94 -22.33 0.41 -12.00
CA ARG A 94 -21.84 -0.44 -13.09
C ARG A 94 -20.33 -0.61 -13.08
N VAL A 95 -19.57 0.48 -12.97
CA VAL A 95 -18.10 0.42 -12.88
C VAL A 95 -17.65 -0.34 -11.64
N LEU A 96 -18.31 -0.13 -10.50
CA LEU A 96 -18.03 -0.89 -9.28
C LEU A 96 -18.31 -2.38 -9.43
N ASN A 97 -19.42 -2.76 -10.07
CA ASN A 97 -19.76 -4.16 -10.28
C ASN A 97 -18.80 -4.83 -11.28
N GLU A 98 -18.38 -4.14 -12.33
CA GLU A 98 -17.35 -4.63 -13.26
C GLU A 98 -16.01 -4.79 -12.54
N GLN A 99 -15.53 -3.77 -11.81
CA GLN A 99 -14.29 -3.89 -11.07
C GLN A 99 -14.34 -4.95 -9.97
N SER A 100 -15.46 -5.08 -9.26
CA SER A 100 -15.63 -6.13 -8.26
C SER A 100 -15.61 -7.52 -8.90
N LYS A 101 -16.18 -7.68 -10.09
CA LYS A 101 -16.20 -8.96 -10.80
C LYS A 101 -14.80 -9.33 -11.30
N GLU A 102 -14.08 -8.39 -11.91
CA GLU A 102 -12.69 -8.56 -12.34
C GLU A 102 -11.79 -8.95 -11.16
N HIS A 103 -11.89 -8.24 -10.03
CA HIS A 103 -11.10 -8.56 -8.84
C HIS A 103 -11.43 -9.92 -8.22
N ILE A 104 -12.68 -10.39 -8.31
CA ILE A 104 -13.06 -11.73 -7.83
C ILE A 104 -12.44 -12.81 -8.73
N GLU A 105 -12.42 -12.58 -10.04
CA GLU A 105 -11.83 -13.50 -11.02
C GLU A 105 -10.30 -13.59 -10.84
N GLU A 106 -9.61 -12.44 -10.73
CA GLU A 106 -8.17 -12.38 -10.43
C GLU A 106 -7.82 -13.07 -9.11
N LEU A 107 -8.62 -12.86 -8.05
CA LEU A 107 -8.42 -13.55 -6.77
C LEU A 107 -8.61 -15.06 -6.89
N SER A 108 -9.53 -15.50 -7.74
CA SER A 108 -9.78 -16.94 -7.95
C SER A 108 -8.61 -17.62 -8.66
N GLU A 109 -8.02 -16.95 -9.67
CA GLU A 109 -6.82 -17.43 -10.37
C GLU A 109 -5.62 -17.49 -9.43
N LEU A 110 -5.38 -16.42 -8.67
CA LEU A 110 -4.30 -16.37 -7.67
C LEU A 110 -4.45 -17.49 -6.63
N ARG A 111 -5.66 -17.73 -6.15
CA ARG A 111 -5.94 -18.82 -5.20
C ARG A 111 -5.65 -20.19 -5.80
N GLN A 112 -5.95 -20.39 -7.08
CA GLN A 112 -5.67 -21.64 -7.78
C GLN A 112 -4.17 -21.87 -7.95
N LEU A 113 -3.42 -20.84 -8.33
CA LEU A 113 -1.96 -20.90 -8.43
C LEU A 113 -1.31 -21.19 -7.07
N VAL A 114 -1.79 -20.56 -5.99
CA VAL A 114 -1.31 -20.84 -4.63
C VAL A 114 -1.60 -22.29 -4.23
N SER A 115 -2.80 -22.80 -4.56
CA SER A 115 -3.16 -24.20 -4.28
C SER A 115 -2.29 -25.19 -5.04
N GLU A 116 -1.98 -24.92 -6.31
CA GLU A 116 -1.09 -25.76 -7.11
C GLU A 116 0.34 -25.77 -6.53
N LEU A 117 0.82 -24.59 -6.11
CA LEU A 117 2.13 -24.45 -5.48
C LEU A 117 2.19 -25.19 -4.14
N ASP A 118 1.14 -25.12 -3.30
CA ASP A 118 1.07 -25.85 -2.03
C ASP A 118 1.11 -27.36 -2.24
N ILE A 119 0.39 -27.90 -3.23
CA ILE A 119 0.42 -29.33 -3.56
C ILE A 119 1.82 -29.75 -4.02
N LYS A 120 2.47 -28.96 -4.87
CA LYS A 120 3.82 -29.25 -5.36
C LYS A 120 4.86 -29.19 -4.25
N VAL A 121 4.74 -28.21 -3.34
CA VAL A 121 5.60 -28.10 -2.15
C VAL A 121 5.40 -29.29 -1.23
N ARG A 122 4.15 -29.68 -0.93
CA ARG A 122 3.86 -30.86 -0.08
C ARG A 122 4.44 -32.15 -0.66
N GLY A 123 4.28 -32.38 -1.96
CA GLY A 123 4.86 -33.57 -2.62
C GLY A 123 6.39 -33.58 -2.61
N MET A 124 7.02 -32.41 -2.70
CA MET A 124 8.48 -32.28 -2.54
C MET A 124 8.93 -32.44 -1.09
N ASP A 125 8.15 -31.94 -0.12
CA ASP A 125 8.46 -32.00 1.30
C ASP A 125 8.38 -33.42 1.86
N GLU A 126 7.47 -34.28 1.40
CA GLU A 126 7.43 -35.69 1.85
C GLU A 126 8.68 -36.47 1.42
N ILE A 127 9.09 -36.34 0.16
CA ILE A 127 10.30 -37.00 -0.37
C ILE A 127 11.56 -36.42 0.29
N SER A 128 11.60 -35.09 0.44
CA SER A 128 12.70 -34.40 1.12
C SER A 128 12.77 -34.78 2.60
N GLY A 129 11.61 -34.93 3.27
CA GLY A 129 11.50 -35.32 4.67
C GLY A 129 12.08 -36.71 4.94
N ILE A 130 11.75 -37.70 4.11
CA ILE A 130 12.31 -39.05 4.23
C ILE A 130 13.84 -39.03 4.05
N SER A 131 14.35 -38.30 3.05
CA SER A 131 15.80 -38.18 2.85
C SER A 131 16.50 -37.44 4.01
N LEU A 132 15.83 -36.44 4.59
CA LEU A 132 16.34 -35.67 5.71
C LEU A 132 16.39 -36.50 6.99
N ASP A 133 15.37 -37.31 7.27
CA ASP A 133 15.33 -38.18 8.45
C ASP A 133 16.47 -39.21 8.45
N VAL A 134 16.74 -39.82 7.28
CA VAL A 134 17.86 -40.76 7.12
C VAL A 134 19.19 -40.04 7.29
N ALA A 135 19.37 -38.88 6.66
CA ALA A 135 20.60 -38.08 6.80
C ALA A 135 20.79 -37.58 8.25
N SER A 136 19.71 -37.21 8.92
CA SER A 136 19.67 -36.71 10.30
C SER A 136 20.16 -37.76 11.28
N ALA A 137 19.73 -39.02 11.13
CA ALA A 137 20.17 -40.12 11.99
C ALA A 137 21.70 -40.33 11.97
N GLU A 138 22.33 -40.18 10.81
CA GLU A 138 23.79 -40.30 10.68
C GLU A 138 24.55 -39.04 11.07
N LEU A 139 24.01 -37.87 10.76
CA LEU A 139 24.74 -36.61 10.84
C LEU A 139 24.68 -35.97 12.24
N ARG A 140 23.60 -36.19 12.99
CA ARG A 140 23.45 -35.69 14.37
C ARG A 140 24.60 -36.11 15.30
N PRO A 141 24.98 -37.40 15.41
CA PRO A 141 26.12 -37.78 16.25
C PRO A 141 27.42 -37.17 15.74
N LEU A 142 27.63 -37.14 14.42
CA LEU A 142 28.83 -36.54 13.81
C LEU A 142 28.97 -35.04 14.15
N ILE A 143 27.88 -34.28 14.11
CA ILE A 143 27.84 -32.86 14.49
C ILE A 143 28.20 -32.69 15.97
N LYS A 144 27.64 -33.53 16.83
CA LYS A 144 27.89 -33.49 18.27
C LYS A 144 29.36 -33.78 18.58
N ASP A 145 29.93 -34.81 17.96
CA ASP A 145 31.33 -35.19 18.12
C ASP A 145 32.27 -34.11 17.61
N PHE A 146 31.97 -33.53 16.44
CA PHE A 146 32.72 -32.43 15.86
C PHE A 146 32.74 -31.21 16.78
N LEU A 147 31.56 -30.74 17.22
CA LEU A 147 31.45 -29.57 18.09
C LEU A 147 32.02 -29.84 19.49
N GLY A 148 32.02 -31.09 19.95
CA GLY A 148 32.68 -31.51 21.18
C GLY A 148 34.20 -31.46 21.07
N GLN A 149 34.77 -32.02 20.00
CA GLN A 149 36.20 -32.05 19.78
C GLN A 149 36.81 -30.66 19.61
N TYR A 150 36.08 -29.74 18.95
CA TYR A 150 36.54 -28.37 18.71
C TYR A 150 35.92 -27.33 19.66
N TYR A 151 35.33 -27.77 20.77
CA TYR A 151 34.85 -26.88 21.81
C TYR A 151 35.99 -26.00 22.37
N PRO A 152 35.79 -24.70 22.66
CA PRO A 152 34.54 -23.92 22.66
C PRO A 152 34.24 -23.18 21.35
N VAL A 153 34.92 -23.50 20.25
CA VAL A 153 34.81 -22.70 19.02
C VAL A 153 33.47 -22.99 18.35
N PRO A 154 32.68 -21.97 17.98
CA PRO A 154 31.45 -22.18 17.26
C PRO A 154 31.65 -22.07 15.76
N TYR A 155 30.87 -22.85 15.04
CA TYR A 155 31.03 -23.05 13.60
C TYR A 155 29.73 -22.73 12.86
N SER A 156 29.87 -22.14 11.67
CA SER A 156 28.74 -22.03 10.73
C SER A 156 28.59 -23.34 9.95
N PRO A 157 27.40 -23.63 9.40
CA PRO A 157 27.17 -24.81 8.56
C PRO A 157 28.15 -24.87 7.38
N LEU A 158 28.41 -23.72 6.74
CA LEU A 158 29.36 -23.62 5.64
C LEU A 158 30.80 -23.94 6.08
N ARG A 159 31.18 -23.54 7.30
CA ARG A 159 32.51 -23.83 7.84
C ARG A 159 32.66 -25.31 8.21
N MET A 160 31.61 -25.93 8.78
CA MET A 160 31.57 -27.38 9.00
C MET A 160 31.73 -28.13 7.67
N GLN A 161 30.99 -27.73 6.63
CA GLN A 161 31.07 -28.34 5.31
C GLN A 161 32.44 -28.17 4.64
N LYS A 162 33.03 -26.95 4.64
CA LYS A 162 34.28 -26.68 3.89
C LYS A 162 35.56 -27.02 4.67
N TRP A 163 35.59 -26.74 5.96
CA TRP A 163 36.76 -26.95 6.80
C TRP A 163 36.65 -28.24 7.62
N GLY A 164 35.46 -28.54 8.15
CA GLY A 164 35.20 -29.78 8.88
C GLY A 164 35.40 -31.02 8.02
N SER A 165 34.99 -30.98 6.74
CA SER A 165 35.24 -32.08 5.78
C SER A 165 36.71 -32.40 5.51
N LYS A 166 37.63 -31.51 5.89
CA LYS A 166 39.08 -31.73 5.76
C LYS A 166 39.69 -32.34 7.02
N GLN A 167 38.93 -32.48 8.10
CA GLN A 167 39.38 -33.07 9.34
C GLN A 167 39.15 -34.59 9.31
N ALA A 168 40.11 -35.35 9.84
CA ALA A 168 40.02 -36.79 9.88
C ALA A 168 38.79 -37.25 10.69
N GLY A 169 37.96 -38.11 10.10
CA GLY A 169 36.73 -38.62 10.71
C GLY A 169 35.48 -37.76 10.47
N PHE A 170 35.61 -36.61 9.80
CA PHE A 170 34.51 -35.68 9.51
C PHE A 170 34.31 -35.41 8.01
N GLU A 171 34.87 -36.26 7.15
CA GLU A 171 34.84 -36.13 5.69
C GLU A 171 33.40 -36.12 5.14
N LYS A 172 32.49 -36.81 5.84
CA LYS A 172 31.06 -36.85 5.50
C LYS A 172 30.40 -35.47 5.42
N PHE A 173 30.91 -34.45 6.11
CA PHE A 173 30.39 -33.09 5.96
C PHE A 173 30.54 -32.55 4.53
N GLY A 174 31.54 -32.99 3.76
CA GLY A 174 31.77 -32.52 2.40
C GLY A 174 30.71 -32.98 1.41
N ASN A 175 30.11 -34.14 1.65
CA ASN A 175 29.07 -34.74 0.80
C ASN A 175 27.65 -34.36 1.22
N CYS A 176 27.49 -33.68 2.36
CA CYS A 176 26.19 -33.27 2.87
C CYS A 176 25.68 -32.01 2.16
N ASN A 177 24.39 -31.99 1.82
CA ASN A 177 23.73 -30.79 1.33
C ASN A 177 23.68 -29.73 2.44
N LEU A 178 24.07 -28.50 2.11
CA LEU A 178 24.14 -27.41 3.07
C LEU A 178 22.76 -27.06 3.67
N SER A 179 21.68 -27.25 2.90
CA SER A 179 20.32 -27.03 3.38
C SER A 179 19.91 -28.05 4.45
N ASP A 180 20.26 -29.31 4.26
CA ASP A 180 19.94 -30.39 5.21
C ASP A 180 20.75 -30.23 6.49
N LEU A 181 22.05 -29.92 6.37
CA LEU A 181 22.90 -29.59 7.53
C LEU A 181 22.33 -28.42 8.33
N ARG A 182 21.76 -27.38 7.69
CA ARG A 182 21.11 -26.27 8.39
C ARG A 182 19.86 -26.70 9.13
N LYS A 183 18.99 -27.49 8.48
CA LYS A 183 17.76 -28.00 9.11
C LYS A 183 18.10 -28.85 10.34
N ILE A 184 19.01 -29.81 10.20
CA ILE A 184 19.45 -30.68 11.30
C ILE A 184 20.04 -29.85 12.46
N LEU A 185 20.88 -28.85 12.16
CA LEU A 185 21.43 -27.97 13.19
C LEU A 185 20.34 -27.15 13.90
N GLN A 186 19.32 -26.66 13.16
CA GLN A 186 18.18 -25.96 13.74
C GLN A 186 17.33 -26.87 14.62
N ASP A 187 17.08 -28.11 14.20
CA ASP A 187 16.35 -29.10 15.00
C ASP A 187 17.11 -29.39 16.30
N MET A 188 18.43 -29.58 16.24
CA MET A 188 19.27 -29.79 17.42
C MET A 188 19.30 -28.57 18.36
N VAL A 189 19.08 -27.36 17.85
CA VAL A 189 18.91 -26.15 18.67
C VAL A 189 17.53 -26.14 19.33
N ALA A 190 16.48 -26.49 18.59
CA ALA A 190 15.11 -26.59 19.12
C ALA A 190 15.02 -27.66 20.23
N GLU A 191 15.80 -28.74 20.11
CA GLU A 191 15.95 -29.79 21.12
C GLU A 191 16.83 -29.38 22.32
N GLY A 192 17.44 -28.18 22.29
CA GLY A 192 18.31 -27.70 23.36
C GLY A 192 19.69 -28.39 23.43
N ILE A 193 20.08 -29.15 22.40
CA ILE A 193 21.39 -29.81 22.32
C ILE A 193 22.47 -28.80 21.93
N LEU A 194 22.13 -27.85 21.06
CA LEU A 194 23.02 -26.82 20.55
C LEU A 194 22.56 -25.42 20.96
N ALA A 195 23.51 -24.52 21.14
CA ALA A 195 23.27 -23.09 21.30
C ALA A 195 23.70 -22.34 20.03
N THR A 196 23.02 -21.23 19.74
CA THR A 196 23.33 -20.36 18.61
C THR A 196 23.91 -19.03 19.06
N ARG A 197 24.75 -18.44 18.21
CA ARG A 197 25.15 -17.04 18.31
C ARG A 197 25.29 -16.42 16.93
N VAL A 198 25.13 -15.11 16.84
CA VAL A 198 25.30 -14.37 15.59
C VAL A 198 26.74 -13.84 15.53
N SER A 199 27.42 -14.10 14.41
CA SER A 199 28.76 -13.55 14.15
C SER A 199 28.70 -12.05 13.85
N LYS A 200 29.85 -11.36 13.88
CA LYS A 200 29.95 -9.94 13.48
C LYS A 200 29.46 -9.68 12.04
N MET A 201 29.47 -10.70 11.18
CA MET A 201 29.02 -10.62 9.79
C MET A 201 27.59 -11.15 9.58
N GLY A 202 26.82 -11.34 10.65
CA GLY A 202 25.42 -11.81 10.57
C GLY A 202 25.23 -13.33 10.40
N ASN A 203 26.30 -14.11 10.22
CA ASN A 203 26.17 -15.57 10.12
C ASN A 203 25.78 -16.21 11.46
N THR A 204 24.83 -17.14 11.44
CA THR A 204 24.51 -18.02 12.58
C THR A 204 25.64 -19.03 12.81
N LEU A 205 26.13 -19.08 14.04
CA LEU A 205 27.15 -20.01 14.51
C LEU A 205 26.56 -20.92 15.58
N TYR A 206 26.97 -22.19 15.55
CA TYR A 206 26.46 -23.24 16.43
C TYR A 206 27.57 -23.72 17.37
N THR A 207 27.21 -24.00 18.62
CA THR A 207 28.08 -24.62 19.64
C THR A 207 27.26 -25.58 20.50
N LEU A 208 27.92 -26.44 21.26
CA LEU A 208 27.22 -27.29 22.23
C LEU A 208 26.53 -26.43 23.31
N ALA A 209 25.26 -26.72 23.58
CA ALA A 209 24.56 -26.14 24.72
C ALA A 209 25.19 -26.69 26.01
N ARG A 210 25.31 -25.83 27.03
CA ARG A 210 25.72 -26.20 28.39
C ARG A 210 24.50 -26.26 29.28
#